data_AF-A0A3B9HVR5-F1
#
_entry.id   AF-A0A3B9HVR5-F1
#
_cell.length_a   1.000
_cell.length_b   1.000
_cell.length_c   1.000
_cell.angle_alpha   90.00
_cell.angle_beta   90.00
_cell.angle_gamma   90.00
#
_symmetry.space_group_name_H-M   'P 1'
#
loop_
_entity.id
_entity.type
_entity.pdbx_description
1 polymer ?
#
loop_
_entity_poly.entity_id
_entity_poly.type
_entity_poly.pdbx_seq_one_letter_code
_entity_poly.pdbx_strand_id
1 'polypeptide(L)'
;MSSWQFVKQFCREPRTIGAIAPSSNQLANRMIQQINFATARVIVEYGPGTGAFTRQVLKHINLNRTIFFGLELNEHMNRVACS
;
A
#
# COMPACT_ATOMS: atom_id res chain seq x y z
N MET A 1 -10.14 -16.75 -2.79
CA MET A 1 -8.90 -17.30 -2.18
C MET A 1 -8.64 -16.55 -0.88
N SER A 2 -8.37 -17.27 0.21
CA SER A 2 -8.46 -16.75 1.59
C SER A 2 -7.23 -15.91 1.99
N SER A 3 -7.48 -14.77 2.64
CA SER A 3 -6.49 -13.87 3.26
C SER A 3 -5.48 -14.59 4.18
N TRP A 4 -5.82 -15.81 4.63
CA TRP A 4 -4.97 -16.67 5.46
C TRP A 4 -3.72 -17.19 4.72
N GLN A 5 -3.80 -17.40 3.40
CA GLN A 5 -2.64 -17.87 2.64
C GLN A 5 -1.57 -16.77 2.44
N PHE A 6 -1.99 -15.51 2.36
CA PHE A 6 -1.08 -14.35 2.32
C PHE A 6 -0.30 -14.17 3.63
N VAL A 7 -1.00 -14.28 4.76
CA VAL A 7 -0.36 -14.20 6.09
C VAL A 7 0.64 -15.34 6.27
N LYS A 8 0.33 -16.54 5.76
CA LYS A 8 1.23 -17.71 5.86
C LYS A 8 2.50 -17.58 5.02
N GLN A 9 2.43 -16.91 3.87
CA GLN A 9 3.61 -16.67 3.03
C GLN A 9 4.48 -15.53 3.59
N PHE A 10 3.85 -14.50 4.20
CA PHE A 10 4.52 -13.43 4.93
C PHE A 10 5.31 -13.93 6.16
N CYS A 11 4.79 -14.92 6.90
CA CYS A 11 5.49 -15.52 8.04
C CYS A 11 6.72 -16.38 7.68
N ARG A 12 6.94 -16.73 6.40
CA ARG A 12 8.03 -17.63 5.99
C ARG A 12 9.38 -16.93 5.81
N GLU A 13 9.41 -15.62 5.52
CA GLU A 13 10.66 -14.85 5.32
C GLU A 13 10.70 -13.54 6.13
N PRO A 14 10.61 -13.60 7.48
CA PRO A 14 10.56 -12.41 8.34
C PRO A 14 11.90 -11.68 8.49
N ARG A 15 13.00 -12.18 7.93
CA ARG A 15 14.33 -11.58 8.05
C ARG A 15 14.60 -10.44 7.07
N THR A 16 13.71 -10.21 6.10
CA THR A 16 13.87 -9.19 5.05
C THR A 16 12.87 -8.04 5.18
N ILE A 17 11.83 -8.18 6.02
CA ILE A 17 10.69 -7.25 6.13
C ILE A 17 10.57 -6.80 7.59
N GLY A 18 11.02 -5.58 7.90
CA GLY A 18 11.05 -5.00 9.26
C GLY A 18 9.70 -4.70 9.92
N ALA A 19 8.60 -5.36 9.51
CA ALA A 19 7.27 -5.17 10.08
C ALA A 19 6.58 -6.52 10.31
N ILE A 20 6.27 -6.84 11.57
CA ILE A 20 5.74 -8.14 12.04
C ILE A 20 4.23 -8.30 11.76
N ALA A 21 3.55 -7.29 11.22
CA ALA A 21 2.13 -7.34 10.88
C ALA A 21 1.78 -6.36 9.75
N PRO A 22 0.74 -6.64 8.93
CA PRO A 22 0.17 -5.64 8.05
C PRO A 22 -0.25 -4.42 8.87
N SER A 23 0.09 -3.22 8.41
CA SER A 23 -0.42 -1.99 9.03
C SER A 23 -1.94 -2.04 9.05
N SER A 24 -2.54 -1.96 10.24
CA SER A 24 -3.99 -1.88 10.36
C SER A 24 -4.50 -0.70 9.54
N ASN A 25 -5.75 -0.77 9.06
CA ASN A 25 -6.36 0.36 8.35
C ASN A 25 -6.25 1.67 9.14
N GLN A 26 -6.29 1.59 10.48
CA GLN A 26 -6.09 2.70 11.38
C GLN A 26 -4.66 3.25 11.33
N LEU A 27 -3.64 2.39 11.34
CA LEU A 27 -2.25 2.82 11.21
C LEU A 27 -1.98 3.42 9.82
N ALA A 28 -2.43 2.74 8.77
CA ALA A 28 -2.31 3.24 7.39
C ALA A 28 -2.94 4.63 7.24
N ASN A 29 -4.15 4.82 7.79
CA ASN A 29 -4.81 6.13 7.81
C ASN A 29 -3.99 7.18 8.55
N ARG A 30 -3.47 6.88 9.74
CA ARG A 30 -2.63 7.83 10.50
C ARG A 30 -1.35 8.21 9.76
N MET A 31 -0.73 7.26 9.08
CA MET A 31 0.50 7.51 8.33
C MET A 31 0.29 8.44 7.14
N ILE A 32 -0.87 8.36 6.48
CA ILE A 32 -1.17 9.22 5.33
C ILE A 32 -1.75 10.59 5.73
N GLN A 33 -2.14 10.82 6.99
CA GLN A 33 -2.74 12.08 7.44
C GLN A 33 -1.83 13.31 7.28
N GLN A 34 -0.51 13.11 7.26
CA GLN A 34 0.46 14.19 7.04
C GLN A 34 0.56 14.62 5.57
N ILE A 35 -0.07 13.91 4.64
CA ILE A 35 -0.08 14.26 3.22
C ILE A 35 -1.13 15.33 2.96
N ASN A 36 -0.72 16.44 2.35
CA ASN A 36 -1.66 17.46 1.88
C ASN A 36 -2.29 17.04 0.54
N PHE A 37 -3.34 16.23 0.59
CA PHE A 37 -4.05 15.74 -0.60
C PHE A 37 -4.70 16.83 -1.46
N ALA A 38 -4.99 18.00 -0.89
CA ALA A 38 -5.60 19.11 -1.64
C ALA A 38 -4.64 19.72 -2.66
N THR A 39 -3.33 19.67 -2.39
CA THR A 39 -2.29 20.26 -3.26
C THR A 39 -1.40 19.23 -3.94
N ALA A 40 -1.45 17.97 -3.51
CA ALA A 40 -0.68 16.89 -4.10
C ALA A 40 -1.10 16.61 -5.57
N ARG A 41 -0.22 16.94 -6.51
CA ARG A 41 -0.42 16.66 -7.95
C ARG A 41 0.10 15.30 -8.37
N VAL A 42 1.11 14.78 -7.65
CA VAL A 42 1.71 13.47 -7.91
C VAL A 42 1.96 12.78 -6.58
N ILE A 43 1.53 11.52 -6.45
CA ILE A 43 1.82 10.67 -5.30
C ILE A 43 2.47 9.39 -5.82
N VAL A 44 3.62 9.05 -5.25
CA VAL A 44 4.36 7.83 -5.57
C VAL A 44 4.34 6.89 -4.37
N GLU A 45 3.87 5.66 -4.56
CA GLU A 45 3.93 4.61 -3.55
C GLU A 45 5.02 3.61 -3.93
N TYR A 46 6.08 3.55 -3.12
CA TYR A 46 7.15 2.57 -3.25
C TYR A 46 6.76 1.29 -2.51
N GLY A 47 6.61 0.19 -3.23
CA GLY A 47 6.20 -1.10 -2.68
C GLY A 47 4.75 -1.10 -2.18
N PRO A 48 3.74 -0.94 -3.06
CA PRO A 48 2.33 -0.97 -2.67
C PRO A 48 1.92 -2.29 -1.99
N GLY A 49 2.64 -3.38 -2.23
CA GLY A 49 2.47 -4.65 -1.51
C GLY A 49 1.03 -5.18 -1.57
N THR A 50 0.34 -5.19 -0.43
CA THR A 50 -1.07 -5.64 -0.32
C THR A 50 -2.10 -4.53 -0.54
N GLY A 51 -1.66 -3.32 -0.91
CA GLY A 51 -2.50 -2.15 -1.18
C GLY A 51 -3.08 -1.47 0.07
N ALA A 52 -2.54 -1.74 1.26
CA ALA A 52 -3.07 -1.20 2.52
C ALA A 52 -3.03 0.35 2.54
N PHE A 53 -1.93 0.95 2.07
CA PHE A 53 -1.80 2.40 1.94
C PHE A 53 -2.44 2.90 0.65
N THR A 54 -2.22 2.22 -0.48
CA THR A 54 -2.88 2.50 -1.76
C THR A 54 -4.37 2.79 -1.60
N ARG A 55 -5.13 1.89 -0.95
CA ARG A 55 -6.58 2.07 -0.75
C ARG A 55 -6.94 3.30 0.06
N GLN A 56 -6.11 3.70 1.03
CA GLN A 56 -6.40 4.88 1.82
C GLN A 56 -6.01 6.15 1.07
N VAL A 57 -4.88 6.16 0.34
CA VAL A 57 -4.47 7.28 -0.53
C VAL A 57 -5.54 7.55 -1.59
N LEU A 58 -6.00 6.50 -2.29
CA LEU A 58 -6.99 6.63 -3.36
C LEU A 58 -8.33 7.21 -2.88
N LYS A 59 -8.68 7.07 -1.59
CA LYS A 59 -9.89 7.69 -1.01
C LYS A 59 -9.76 9.19 -0.78
N HIS A 60 -8.54 9.73 -0.69
CA HIS A 60 -8.30 11.13 -0.34
C HIS A 60 -7.85 11.99 -1.52
N ILE A 61 -7.28 11.39 -2.57
CA ILE A 61 -6.86 12.13 -3.77
C ILE A 61 -8.03 12.53 -4.67
N ASN A 62 -7.82 13.57 -5.46
CA ASN A 62 -8.71 13.93 -6.55
C ASN A 62 -8.19 13.31 -7.86
N LEU A 63 -8.87 12.30 -8.39
CA LEU A 63 -8.44 11.57 -9.60
C LEU A 63 -8.35 12.43 -10.87
N ASN A 64 -8.99 13.60 -10.91
CA ASN A 64 -8.90 14.53 -12.04
C ASN A 64 -7.69 15.47 -11.95
N ARG A 65 -7.01 15.54 -10.81
CA ARG A 65 -5.91 16.49 -10.55
C ARG A 65 -4.63 15.83 -10.04
N THR A 66 -4.73 14.64 -9.48
CA THR A 66 -3.64 13.92 -8.85
C THR A 66 -3.31 12.67 -9.64
N ILE A 67 -2.05 12.56 -10.08
CA ILE A 67 -1.49 11.34 -10.65
C ILE A 67 -1.01 10.47 -9.49
N PHE A 68 -1.44 9.21 -9.47
CA PHE A 68 -0.97 8.22 -8.53
C PHE A 68 -0.14 7.16 -9.27
N PHE A 69 1.06 6.85 -8.75
CA PHE A 69 1.97 5.87 -9.34
C PHE A 69 2.50 4.91 -8.28
N GLY A 70 2.15 3.63 -8.39
CA GLY A 70 2.70 2.57 -7.55
C GLY A 70 3.88 1.90 -8.25
N LEU A 71 5.02 1.79 -7.56
CA LEU A 71 6.20 1.07 -8.04
C LEU A 71 6.41 -0.18 -7.17
N GLU A 72 6.25 -1.36 -7.77
CA GLU A 72 6.56 -2.65 -7.14
C GLU A 72 7.60 -3.39 -7.99
N LEU A 73 8.71 -3.79 -7.38
CA LEU A 73 9.79 -4.52 -8.07
C LEU A 73 9.49 -6.02 -8.14
N ASN A 74 8.72 -6.55 -7.18
CA ASN A 74 8.36 -7.96 -7.15
C ASN A 74 7.10 -8.22 -7.98
N GLU A 75 7.22 -8.92 -9.11
CA GLU A 75 6.10 -9.19 -10.01
C GLU A 75 4.92 -9.94 -9.38
N HIS A 76 5.20 -10.82 -8.41
CA HIS A 76 4.13 -11.52 -7.69
C HIS A 76 3.35 -10.54 -6.82
N MET A 77 4.03 -9.66 -6.08
CA MET A 77 3.38 -8.63 -5.28
C MET A 77 2.69 -7.57 -6.13
N ASN A 78 3.23 -7.25 -7.32
CA ASN A 78 2.61 -6.31 -8.24
C ASN A 78 1.20 -6.78 -8.67
N ARG A 79 1.04 -8.07 -8.96
CA ARG A 79 -0.27 -8.67 -9.29
C ARG A 79 -1.28 -8.56 -8.14
N VAL A 80 -0.81 -8.57 -6.90
CA VAL A 80 -1.64 -8.46 -5.69
C VAL A 80 -2.04 -7.01 -5.42
N ALA A 81 -1.15 -6.07 -5.73
CA ALA A 81 -1.44 -4.65 -5.59
C ALA A 81 -2.45 -4.16 -6.65
N CYS A 82 -2.41 -4.71 -7.87
CA CYS A 82 -3.31 -4.34 -8.97
C CYS A 82 -4.67 -5.05 -8.97
N SER A 83 -4.89 -6.04 -8.10
CA SER A 83 -6.16 -6.77 -7.97
C SER A 83 -7.15 -6.07 -7.03
#